data_AF-A0A7W1K0U9-F1
#
_entry.id   AF-A0A7W1K0U9-F1
#
_cell.length_a   1.000
_cell.length_b   1.000
_cell.length_c   1.000
_cell.angle_alpha   90.00
_cell.angle_beta   90.00
_cell.angle_gamma   90.00
#
_symmetry.space_group_name_H-M   'P 1'
#
loop_
_entity.id
_entity.type
_entity.pdbx_description
1 polymer ?
#
loop_
_entity_poly.entity_id
_entity_poly.type
_entity_poly.pdbx_seq_one_letter_code
_entity_poly.pdbx_strand_id
1 'polypeptide(L)'
;MGSIQNRFAATCSETADSLSGYLEHDLAFPRRRRVARHLRRCIRCQSLLHSLAWTIEQLRTLGASEVTAPSVAEAVSERIRTESADRLS
;
A
#
# COMPACT_ATOMS: atom_id res chain seq x y z
N MET A 1 -23.89 13.41 -28.28
CA MET A 1 -24.23 12.88 -26.94
C MET A 1 -23.41 13.60 -25.89
N GLY A 2 -23.95 14.68 -25.31
CA GLY A 2 -23.31 15.43 -24.23
C GLY A 2 -23.84 14.95 -22.88
N SER A 3 -22.99 14.30 -22.09
CA SER A 3 -23.39 13.73 -20.80
C SER A 3 -23.42 14.81 -19.71
N ILE A 4 -24.59 14.92 -19.10
CA ILE A 4 -24.99 15.83 -18.03
C ILE A 4 -23.96 15.81 -16.88
N GLN A 5 -23.36 16.96 -16.62
CA GLN A 5 -22.45 17.21 -15.49
C GLN A 5 -23.24 17.13 -14.17
N ASN A 6 -23.14 15.98 -13.49
CA ASN A 6 -23.60 15.84 -12.12
C ASN A 6 -22.54 16.44 -11.18
N ARG A 7 -22.73 17.71 -10.76
CA ARG A 7 -21.84 18.44 -9.84
C ARG A 7 -21.65 17.77 -8.45
N PHE A 8 -22.37 16.69 -8.16
CA PHE A 8 -22.24 15.89 -6.93
C PHE A 8 -21.56 14.53 -7.14
N ALA A 9 -21.23 14.15 -8.38
CA ALA A 9 -20.45 12.97 -8.68
C ALA A 9 -18.97 13.33 -8.74
N ALA A 10 -18.12 12.57 -8.06
CA ALA A 10 -16.68 12.77 -8.18
C ALA A 10 -16.25 12.63 -9.64
N THR A 11 -15.39 13.53 -10.10
CA THR A 11 -14.78 13.45 -11.43
C THR A 11 -13.71 12.35 -11.46
N CYS A 12 -13.24 11.98 -12.65
CA CYS A 12 -12.13 11.03 -12.77
C CYS A 12 -10.85 11.56 -12.10
N SER A 13 -10.58 12.87 -12.20
CA SER A 13 -9.41 13.50 -11.56
C SER A 13 -9.50 13.40 -10.04
N GLU A 14 -10.59 13.88 -9.45
CA GLU A 14 -10.80 13.82 -7.99
C GLU A 14 -10.77 12.38 -7.46
N THR A 15 -11.29 11.44 -8.25
CA THR A 15 -11.26 10.01 -7.92
C THR A 15 -9.83 9.50 -7.93
N ALA A 16 -9.05 9.79 -8.99
CA ALA A 16 -7.65 9.41 -9.11
C ALA A 16 -6.81 9.91 -7.94
N ASP A 17 -6.96 11.18 -7.57
CA ASP A 17 -6.26 11.81 -6.45
C ASP A 17 -6.62 11.19 -5.09
N SER A 18 -7.75 10.49 -5.02
CA SER A 18 -8.24 9.86 -3.78
C SER A 18 -7.98 8.35 -3.70
N LEU A 19 -7.38 7.72 -4.73
CA LEU A 19 -7.28 6.26 -4.78
C LEU A 19 -6.34 5.67 -3.71
N SER A 20 -5.22 6.33 -3.40
CA SER A 20 -4.29 5.85 -2.36
C SER A 20 -4.96 5.82 -0.99
N GLY A 21 -5.56 6.93 -0.56
CA GLY A 21 -6.35 6.96 0.68
C GLY A 21 -7.56 6.02 0.65
N TYR A 22 -8.15 5.77 -0.53
CA TYR A 22 -9.22 4.78 -0.65
C TYR A 22 -8.74 3.35 -0.35
N LEU A 23 -7.57 2.96 -0.86
CA LEU A 23 -6.93 1.66 -0.59
C LEU A 23 -6.49 1.53 0.87
N GLU A 24 -5.94 2.59 1.44
CA GLU A 24 -5.41 2.61 2.81
C GLU A 24 -6.48 2.84 3.87
N HIS A 25 -7.74 2.94 3.47
CA HIS A 25 -8.86 3.29 4.35
C HIS A 25 -8.75 4.67 5.04
N ASP A 26 -7.86 5.52 4.54
CA ASP A 26 -7.59 6.88 5.01
C ASP A 26 -8.42 7.92 4.24
N LEU A 27 -9.73 7.71 4.18
CA LEU A 27 -10.66 8.71 3.65
C LEU A 27 -11.85 8.87 4.58
N ALA A 28 -12.22 10.12 4.86
CA ALA A 28 -13.49 10.43 5.50
C ALA A 28 -14.66 9.75 4.76
N PHE A 29 -15.61 9.21 5.52
CA PHE A 29 -16.77 8.46 5.00
C PHE A 29 -17.47 9.09 3.77
N PRO A 30 -17.80 10.40 3.74
CA PRO A 30 -18.46 10.98 2.57
C PRO A 30 -17.58 10.98 1.32
N ARG A 31 -16.26 11.12 1.46
CA ARG A 31 -15.31 11.06 0.33
C ARG A 31 -15.15 9.62 -0.17
N ARG A 32 -14.99 8.65 0.75
CA ARG A 32 -14.95 7.23 0.42
C ARG A 32 -16.19 6.77 -0.36
N ARG A 33 -17.39 7.20 0.05
CA ARG A 33 -18.64 6.89 -0.67
C ARG A 33 -18.68 7.47 -2.08
N ARG A 34 -18.17 8.68 -2.30
CA ARG A 34 -18.12 9.30 -3.63
C ARG A 34 -17.18 8.54 -4.56
N VAL A 35 -15.98 8.20 -4.09
CA VAL A 35 -15.01 7.36 -4.83
C VAL A 35 -15.61 6.01 -5.18
N ALA A 36 -16.18 5.29 -4.19
CA ALA A 36 -16.81 3.99 -4.42
C ALA A 36 -17.93 4.05 -5.47
N ARG A 37 -18.75 5.11 -5.47
CA ARG A 37 -19.80 5.30 -6.47
C ARG A 37 -19.22 5.50 -7.88
N HIS A 38 -18.15 6.28 -8.01
CA HIS A 38 -17.50 6.51 -9.29
C HIS A 38 -16.88 5.22 -9.84
N LEU A 39 -16.18 4.48 -8.98
CA LEU A 39 -15.56 3.19 -9.32
C LEU A 39 -16.58 2.17 -9.83
N ARG A 40 -17.84 2.19 -9.38
CA ARG A 40 -18.89 1.29 -9.91
C ARG A 40 -19.25 1.54 -11.38
N ARG A 41 -18.89 2.69 -11.96
CA ARG A 41 -19.32 3.11 -13.31
C ARG A 41 -18.19 3.43 -14.27
N CYS A 42 -17.00 3.76 -13.76
CA CYS A 42 -15.89 4.22 -14.58
C CYS A 42 -14.80 3.14 -14.69
N ILE A 43 -14.76 2.45 -15.83
CA ILE A 43 -13.76 1.42 -16.14
C ILE A 43 -12.33 1.98 -16.02
N ARG A 44 -12.08 3.22 -16.48
CA ARG A 44 -10.76 3.86 -16.39
C ARG A 44 -10.25 3.95 -14.95
N CYS A 45 -11.11 4.37 -14.02
CA CYS A 45 -10.73 4.49 -12.61
C CYS A 45 -10.63 3.12 -11.92
N GLN A 46 -11.39 2.12 -12.37
CA GLN A 46 -11.21 0.73 -11.90
C GLN A 46 -9.84 0.19 -12.30
N SER A 47 -9.45 0.37 -13.57
CA SER A 47 -8.13 -0.04 -14.06
C SER A 47 -7.01 0.66 -13.29
N LEU A 48 -7.14 1.97 -13.05
CA LEU A 48 -6.17 2.73 -12.28
C LEU A 48 -6.06 2.23 -10.83
N LEU A 49 -7.17 1.94 -10.17
CA LEU A 49 -7.19 1.36 -8.83
C LEU A 49 -6.49 0.00 -8.80
N HIS A 50 -6.74 -0.86 -9.80
CA HIS A 50 -6.09 -2.16 -9.90
C HIS A 50 -4.58 -2.03 -10.11
N SER A 51 -4.15 -1.17 -11.03
CA SER A 51 -2.72 -0.89 -11.26
C SER A 51 -2.04 -0.37 -9.99
N LEU A 52 -2.67 0.56 -9.27
CA LEU A 52 -2.13 1.09 -8.02
C LEU A 52 -2.00 0.00 -6.94
N ALA A 53 -3.05 -0.80 -6.74
CA ALA A 53 -3.03 -1.91 -5.78
C ALA A 53 -1.94 -2.92 -6.11
N TRP A 54 -1.79 -3.27 -7.39
CA TRP A 54 -0.72 -4.16 -7.86
C TRP A 54 0.66 -3.59 -7.57
N THR A 55 0.92 -2.33 -7.91
CA THR A 55 2.22 -1.67 -7.65
C THR A 55 2.55 -1.67 -6.17
N ILE A 56 1.61 -1.34 -5.29
CA ILE A 56 1.81 -1.36 -3.84
C ILE A 56 2.19 -2.76 -3.37
N GLU A 57 1.50 -3.79 -3.86
CA GLU A 57 1.81 -5.17 -3.49
C GLU A 57 3.20 -5.59 -3.94
N GLN A 58 3.61 -5.25 -5.16
CA GLN A 58 4.97 -5.52 -5.64
C GLN A 58 6.04 -4.79 -4.80
N LEU A 59 5.77 -3.58 -4.32
CA LEU A 59 6.70 -2.88 -3.42
C LEU A 59 6.80 -3.56 -2.06
N ARG A 60 5.70 -4.10 -1.53
CA ARG A 60 5.70 -4.86 -0.27
C ARG A 60 6.47 -6.15 -0.38
N THR A 61 6.35 -6.89 -1.49
CA THR A 61 7.09 -8.14 -1.68
C THR A 61 8.59 -7.89 -1.79
N LEU A 62 9.01 -6.80 -2.43
CA LEU A 62 10.42 -6.37 -2.46
C LEU A 62 10.94 -6.10 -1.03
N GLY A 63 10.21 -5.36 -0.21
CA GLY A 63 10.61 -5.07 1.17
C GLY A 63 10.58 -6.29 2.09
N ALA A 64 9.67 -7.25 1.87
CA ALA A 64 9.60 -8.47 2.67
C ALA A 64 10.81 -9.39 2.48
N SER A 65 11.46 -9.34 1.31
CA SER A 65 12.68 -10.11 1.02
C SER A 65 13.88 -9.69 1.89
N GLU A 66 13.87 -8.49 2.47
CA GLU A 66 14.97 -7.98 3.30
C GLU A 66 14.88 -8.42 4.78
N VAL A 67 13.75 -9.00 5.22
CA VAL A 67 13.45 -9.19 6.66
C VAL A 67 13.84 -10.58 7.22
N THR A 68 14.37 -11.51 6.42
CA THR A 68 14.54 -12.92 6.88
C THR A 68 15.99 -13.33 7.19
N ALA A 69 16.98 -12.46 7.01
CA ALA A 69 18.31 -12.75 7.53
C ALA A 69 18.39 -12.28 8.99
N PRO A 70 18.84 -13.11 9.96
CA PRO A 70 19.22 -12.56 11.26
C PRO A 70 20.17 -11.41 10.98
N SER A 71 19.87 -10.27 11.61
CA SER A 71 20.71 -9.09 11.44
C SER A 71 22.16 -9.51 11.68
N VAL A 72 23.09 -8.98 10.88
CA VAL A 72 24.53 -9.19 11.16
C VAL A 72 24.84 -8.87 12.63
N ALA A 73 24.11 -7.94 13.24
CA ALA A 73 24.20 -7.64 14.66
C ALA A 73 23.78 -8.80 15.58
N GLU A 74 22.73 -9.56 15.25
CA GLU A 74 22.33 -10.76 16.00
C GLU A 74 23.35 -11.88 15.84
N ALA A 75 23.80 -12.14 14.60
CA ALA A 75 24.82 -13.15 14.34
C ALA A 75 26.14 -12.84 15.06
N VAL A 76 26.54 -11.57 15.10
CA VAL A 76 27.73 -11.11 15.84
C VAL A 76 27.51 -11.22 17.35
N SER A 77 26.35 -10.84 17.87
CA SER A 77 26.03 -10.93 19.30
C SER A 77 26.03 -12.38 19.80
N GLU A 78 25.51 -13.31 18.99
CA GLU A 78 25.53 -14.73 19.29
C GLU A 78 26.95 -15.28 19.32
N ARG A 79 27.79 -14.90 18.35
CA ARG A 79 29.20 -15.32 18.32
C ARG A 79 29.99 -14.80 19.53
N ILE A 80 29.75 -13.55 19.93
CA ILE A 80 30.40 -12.98 21.13
C ILE A 80 30.00 -13.77 22.38
N ARG A 81 28.72 -14.12 22.54
CA ARG A 81 28.25 -14.92 23.70
C ARG A 81 28.92 -16.29 23.75
N THR A 82 29.02 -16.99 22.63
CA THR A 82 29.65 -18.32 22.56
C THR A 82 31.14 -18.27 22.85
N GLU A 83 31.87 -17.33 22.26
CA GLU A 83 33.32 -17.15 22.51
C GLU A 83 33.62 -16.75 23.96
N SER A 84 32.71 -16.01 24.61
CA SER A 84 32.84 -15.61 26.01
C SER A 84 32.67 -16.80 26.95
N ALA A 85 31.71 -17.69 26.65
CA ALA A 85 31.43 -18.88 27.44
C ALA A 85 32.60 -19.91 27.39
N ASP A 86 33.22 -20.07 26.22
CA ASP A 86 34.35 -21.00 26.01
C ASP A 86 35.63 -20.57 26.74
N ARG A 87 35.82 -19.26 26.99
CA ARG A 87 37.00 -18.72 27.68
C ARG A 87 36.91 -18.78 29.20
N LEU A 88 35.74 -19.10 29.74
CA LEU A 88 35.44 -19.16 31.18
C LEU A 88 35.31 -20.60 31.69
N SER A 89 35.53 -21.60 30.82
CA SER A 89 35.58 -23.03 31.15
C SER A 89 37.00 -23.58 31.12
#